data_AF-A0A1B9FTC6-F1
#
_entry.id   AF-A0A1B9FTC6-F1
#
_cell.length_a   1.000
_cell.length_b   1.000
_cell.length_c   1.000
_cell.angle_alpha   90.00
_cell.angle_beta   90.00
_cell.angle_gamma   90.00
#
_symmetry.space_group_name_H-M   'P 1'
#
loop_
_entity.id
_entity.type
_entity.pdbx_description
1 polymer ?
#
loop_
_entity_poly.entity_id
_entity_poly.type
_entity_poly.pdbx_seq_one_letter_code
_entity_poly.pdbx_strand_id
1 'polypeptide(L)'
;MFTGVQLKLKGVDRCLTAQPLNEARPETLQALITECQGASHWQFNHDHVPGNIELVDTNLPGKILYYSDFGSNFFLTDPVENRESQKWTHGEDGSICNSEGSCLTGVLGKTDQGVLESAPRDVIGPLLTDSVIQVWETL
;
A
#
# COMPACT_ATOMS: atom_id res chain seq x y z
N MET A 1 9.19 20.37 6.68
CA MET A 1 9.15 18.95 7.05
C MET A 1 7.90 18.42 6.38
N PHE A 2 8.01 17.53 5.40
CA PHE A 2 6.84 17.01 4.69
C PHE A 2 6.23 15.91 5.55
N THR A 3 4.97 16.06 5.93
CA THR A 3 4.20 15.04 6.62
C THR A 3 3.60 14.15 5.53
N GLY A 4 3.98 12.86 5.49
CA GLY A 4 3.37 11.91 4.57
C GLY A 4 1.86 11.78 4.80
N VAL A 5 1.20 10.96 3.97
CA VAL A 5 -0.26 10.76 4.02
C VAL A 5 -0.59 9.40 4.66
N GLN A 6 -1.73 9.29 5.33
CA GLN A 6 -2.26 7.98 5.70
C GLN A 6 -3.07 7.42 4.52
N LEU A 7 -2.78 6.18 4.13
CA LEU A 7 -3.54 5.49 3.08
C LEU A 7 -4.64 4.67 3.75
N LYS A 8 -5.91 5.00 3.47
CA LYS A 8 -7.07 4.50 4.20
C LYS A 8 -7.92 3.57 3.33
N LEU A 9 -8.37 2.46 3.88
CA LEU A 9 -9.33 1.58 3.23
C LEU A 9 -10.69 2.28 3.17
N LYS A 10 -11.29 2.38 1.97
CA LYS A 10 -12.55 3.09 1.75
C LYS A 10 -13.66 2.52 2.62
N GLY A 11 -14.46 3.40 3.21
CA GLY A 11 -15.65 3.01 3.98
C GLY A 11 -15.39 2.52 5.41
N VAL A 12 -14.13 2.35 5.82
CA VAL A 12 -13.76 1.81 7.14
C VAL A 12 -12.60 2.58 7.77
N ASP A 13 -12.51 2.61 9.10
CA ASP A 13 -11.41 3.27 9.81
C ASP A 13 -10.17 2.36 9.95
N ARG A 14 -9.61 1.99 8.80
CA ARG A 14 -8.45 1.13 8.69
C ARG A 14 -7.46 1.68 7.67
N CYS A 15 -6.17 1.63 7.98
CA CYS A 15 -5.10 2.24 7.20
C CYS A 15 -4.00 1.23 6.86
N LEU A 16 -3.28 1.51 5.76
CA LEU A 16 -2.08 0.78 5.39
C LEU A 16 -0.96 1.10 6.38
N THR A 17 -0.43 0.06 7.01
CA THR A 17 0.61 0.16 8.03
C THR A 17 1.74 -0.80 7.70
N ALA A 18 2.97 -0.31 7.77
CA ALA A 18 4.17 -1.13 7.73
C ALA A 18 4.46 -1.63 9.14
N GLN A 19 4.66 -2.93 9.29
CA GLN A 19 5.06 -3.52 10.56
C GLN A 19 6.00 -4.71 10.32
N PRO A 20 6.81 -5.08 11.33
CA PRO A 20 7.59 -6.30 11.25
C PRO A 20 6.70 -7.52 11.01
N LEU A 21 7.17 -8.46 10.18
CA LEU A 21 6.43 -9.68 9.83
C LEU A 21 6.07 -10.50 11.08
N ASN A 22 7.03 -10.63 12.00
CA ASN A 22 6.84 -11.21 13.33
C ASN A 22 8.09 -10.96 14.20
N GLU A 23 8.01 -11.32 15.48
CA GLU A 23 9.10 -11.20 16.44
C GLU A 23 10.37 -11.99 16.04
N ALA A 24 10.23 -13.07 15.26
CA ALA A 24 11.36 -13.88 14.82
C ALA A 24 12.07 -13.31 13.58
N ARG A 25 11.45 -12.37 12.85
CA ARG A 25 11.98 -11.71 11.66
C ARG A 25 11.65 -10.20 11.68
N PRO A 26 12.15 -9.46 12.68
CA PRO A 26 11.78 -8.07 12.88
C PRO A 26 12.24 -7.14 11.74
N GLU A 27 13.28 -7.54 11.00
CA GLU A 27 13.84 -6.82 9.86
C GLU A 27 13.03 -7.00 8.57
N THR A 28 12.18 -8.03 8.50
CA THR A 28 11.29 -8.25 7.36
C THR A 28 10.01 -7.45 7.59
N LEU A 29 9.78 -6.42 6.78
CA LEU A 29 8.64 -5.51 6.94
C LEU A 29 7.51 -5.91 6.00
N GLN A 30 6.32 -6.10 6.55
CA GLN A 30 5.09 -6.39 5.82
C GLN A 30 4.16 -5.17 5.86
N ALA A 31 3.45 -4.92 4.76
CA ALA A 31 2.37 -3.94 4.72
C ALA A 31 1.03 -4.64 4.96
N LEU A 32 0.26 -4.15 5.93
CA LEU A 32 -1.00 -4.73 6.38
C LEU A 32 -2.05 -3.63 6.59
N ILE A 33 -3.31 -4.02 6.77
CA ILE A 33 -4.41 -3.10 7.08
C ILE A 33 -4.72 -3.16 8.56
N THR A 34 -4.52 -2.05 9.28
CA THR A 34 -4.71 -1.96 10.74
C THR A 34 -5.57 -0.75 11.09
N GLU A 35 -5.82 -0.49 12.38
CA GLU A 35 -6.43 0.77 12.81
C GLU A 35 -5.58 1.98 12.36
N CYS A 36 -6.24 3.09 12.02
CA CYS A 36 -5.53 4.29 11.54
C CYS A 36 -4.77 5.03 12.65
N GLN A 37 -5.14 4.83 13.91
CA GLN A 37 -4.41 5.39 15.04
C GLN A 37 -3.02 4.75 15.14
N GLY A 38 -1.98 5.55 14.88
CA GLY A 38 -0.58 5.07 14.88
C GLY A 38 -0.16 4.35 13.59
N ALA A 39 -0.99 4.38 12.54
CA ALA A 39 -0.63 3.82 11.24
C ALA A 39 0.53 4.59 10.57
N SER A 40 1.17 3.92 9.62
CA SER A 40 2.24 4.48 8.80
C SER A 40 1.78 5.72 8.02
N HIS A 41 2.73 6.62 7.78
CA HIS A 41 2.56 7.73 6.87
C HIS A 41 3.38 7.44 5.61
N TRP A 42 2.79 7.70 4.46
CA TRP A 42 3.32 7.30 3.17
C TRP A 42 3.63 8.53 2.34
N GLN A 43 4.76 8.49 1.63
CA GLN A 43 5.14 9.49 0.66
C GLN A 43 5.09 8.87 -0.74
N PHE A 44 4.46 9.60 -1.65
CA PHE A 44 4.51 9.31 -3.07
C PHE A 44 5.79 9.90 -3.65
N ASN A 45 6.77 9.05 -3.93
CA ASN A 45 7.95 9.46 -4.67
C ASN A 45 7.68 9.24 -6.14
N HIS A 46 7.70 10.32 -6.92
CA HIS A 46 7.62 10.20 -8.36
C HIS A 46 8.96 9.67 -8.88
N ASP A 47 8.90 8.53 -9.58
CA ASP A 47 10.00 8.06 -10.42
C ASP A 47 10.26 9.11 -11.53
N HIS A 48 11.43 9.07 -12.15
CA HIS A 48 11.74 9.80 -13.38
C HIS A 48 10.80 9.45 -14.55
N VAL A 49 10.01 8.37 -14.43
CA VAL A 49 8.95 7.99 -15.37
C VAL A 49 7.62 8.65 -14.97
N PRO A 50 7.03 9.51 -15.83
CA PRO A 50 5.74 10.15 -15.55
C PRO A 50 4.63 9.14 -15.26
N GLY A 51 3.91 9.34 -14.15
CA GLY A 51 2.78 8.49 -13.73
C GLY A 51 3.16 7.34 -12.79
N ASN A 52 4.44 6.98 -12.70
CA ASN A 52 4.92 6.00 -11.73
C ASN A 52 5.21 6.65 -10.38
N ILE A 53 4.78 5.98 -9.33
CA ILE A 53 5.01 6.36 -7.94
C ILE A 53 5.60 5.17 -7.17
N GLU A 54 6.53 5.47 -6.28
CA GLU A 54 6.98 4.59 -5.22
C GLU A 54 6.32 5.02 -3.91
N LEU A 55 5.88 4.03 -3.12
CA LEU A 55 5.27 4.26 -1.81
C LEU A 55 6.33 4.04 -0.72
N VAL A 56 6.77 5.13 -0.10
CA VAL A 56 7.77 5.14 0.97
C VAL A 56 7.08 5.36 2.31
N ASP A 57 7.32 4.51 3.30
CA ASP A 57 6.93 4.84 4.68
C ASP A 57 7.87 5.91 5.23
N THR A 58 7.34 7.05 5.67
CA THR A 58 8.14 8.19 6.15
C THR A 58 8.93 7.89 7.42
N ASN A 59 8.54 6.86 8.19
CA ASN A 59 9.28 6.38 9.35
C ASN A 59 10.39 5.40 8.98
N LEU A 60 10.37 4.86 7.76
CA LEU A 60 11.33 3.89 7.25
C LEU A 60 11.93 4.38 5.92
N PRO A 61 12.63 5.55 5.95
CA PRO A 61 13.21 6.12 4.73
C PRO A 61 14.18 5.12 4.08
N GLY A 62 14.04 4.94 2.77
CA GLY A 62 14.82 3.97 2.00
C GLY A 62 14.18 2.59 1.89
N LYS A 63 12.97 2.37 2.41
CA LYS A 63 12.16 1.19 2.11
C LYS A 63 10.91 1.58 1.32
N ILE A 64 10.59 0.81 0.28
CA ILE A 64 9.44 1.05 -0.59
C ILE A 64 8.53 -0.16 -0.68
N LEU A 65 7.24 0.09 -0.90
CA LEU A 65 6.24 -0.95 -1.05
C LEU A 65 6.54 -1.83 -2.28
N TYR A 66 6.58 -3.13 -2.04
CA TYR A 66 6.84 -4.18 -3.01
C TYR A 66 5.71 -5.20 -2.98
N TYR A 67 5.20 -5.52 -4.16
CA TYR A 67 4.30 -6.66 -4.35
C TYR A 67 5.08 -7.95 -4.57
N SER A 68 4.80 -8.98 -3.77
CA SER A 68 5.39 -10.31 -3.94
C SER A 68 4.57 -11.16 -4.90
N ASP A 69 5.17 -11.52 -6.03
CA ASP A 69 4.62 -12.48 -6.99
C ASP A 69 4.28 -13.84 -6.37
N PHE A 70 4.93 -14.16 -5.24
CA PHE A 70 4.64 -15.33 -4.42
C PHE A 70 3.74 -14.94 -3.25
N GLY A 71 2.44 -15.20 -3.37
CA GLY A 71 1.50 -15.27 -2.26
C GLY A 71 0.68 -14.01 -1.95
N SER A 72 0.46 -13.12 -2.92
CA SER A 72 -0.40 -11.92 -2.78
C SER A 72 -0.04 -11.02 -1.60
N ASN A 73 1.19 -11.09 -1.11
CA ASN A 73 1.66 -10.34 0.05
C ASN A 73 2.41 -9.10 -0.37
N PHE A 74 2.37 -8.09 0.49
CA PHE A 74 3.04 -6.82 0.26
C PHE A 74 4.06 -6.58 1.36
N PHE A 75 5.28 -6.23 0.95
CA PHE A 75 6.40 -6.02 1.84
C PHE A 75 7.03 -4.67 1.59
N LEU A 76 7.89 -4.22 2.50
CA LEU A 76 8.74 -3.07 2.27
C LEU A 76 10.18 -3.54 2.07
N THR A 77 10.77 -3.19 0.94
CA THR A 77 12.14 -3.59 0.58
C THR A 77 12.97 -2.39 0.16
N ASP A 78 14.28 -2.55 0.00
CA ASP A 78 15.09 -1.50 -0.62
C ASP A 78 14.62 -1.23 -2.07
N PRO A 79 14.74 0.02 -2.56
CA PRO A 79 14.51 0.35 -3.96
C PRO A 79 15.42 -0.47 -4.85
N VAL A 80 14.83 -1.09 -5.87
CA VAL A 80 15.55 -1.81 -6.91
C VAL A 80 15.25 -1.14 -8.23
N GLU A 81 16.29 -0.62 -8.89
CA GLU A 81 16.15 0.06 -10.16
C GLU A 81 15.41 -0.83 -11.18
N ASN A 82 14.41 -0.25 -11.85
CA ASN A 82 13.60 -0.93 -12.89
C ASN A 82 12.80 -2.15 -12.40
N ARG A 83 12.51 -2.26 -11.10
CA ARG A 83 11.63 -3.33 -10.59
C ARG A 83 10.16 -2.93 -10.69
N GLU A 84 9.45 -3.50 -11.66
CA GLU A 84 8.03 -3.20 -11.92
C GLU A 84 7.11 -3.45 -10.72
N SER A 85 7.39 -4.47 -9.90
CA SER A 85 6.59 -4.79 -8.71
C SER A 85 6.76 -3.79 -7.54
N GLN A 86 7.62 -2.77 -7.70
CA GLN A 86 7.75 -1.62 -6.79
C GLN A 86 7.14 -0.33 -7.37
N LYS A 87 6.67 -0.37 -8.63
CA LYS A 87 6.12 0.77 -9.34
C LYS A 87 4.60 0.73 -9.30
N TRP A 88 4.02 1.83 -8.86
CA TRP A 88 2.58 2.00 -8.72
C TRP A 88 2.11 3.19 -9.53
N THR A 89 0.80 3.27 -9.73
CA THR A 89 0.10 4.38 -10.36
C THR A 89 -1.06 4.76 -9.46
N HIS A 90 -1.30 6.06 -9.28
CA HIS A 90 -2.44 6.57 -8.53
C HIS A 90 -3.53 7.02 -9.52
N GLY A 91 -4.67 6.33 -9.51
CA GLY A 91 -5.82 6.63 -10.35
C GLY A 91 -6.63 7.81 -9.82
N GLU A 92 -7.39 8.47 -10.71
CA GLU A 92 -8.31 9.56 -10.36
C GLU A 92 -9.45 9.11 -9.42
N ASP A 93 -9.76 7.82 -9.39
CA ASP A 93 -10.71 7.19 -8.47
C ASP A 93 -10.12 6.89 -7.08
N GLY A 94 -8.87 7.28 -6.85
CA GLY A 94 -8.12 7.04 -5.63
C GLY A 94 -7.50 5.65 -5.53
N SER A 95 -7.64 4.80 -6.56
CA SER A 95 -7.00 3.48 -6.57
C SER A 95 -5.49 3.58 -6.73
N ILE A 96 -4.76 2.63 -6.15
CA ILE A 96 -3.31 2.48 -6.33
C ILE A 96 -3.05 1.14 -6.98
N CYS A 97 -2.48 1.13 -8.19
CA CYS A 97 -2.32 -0.08 -9.00
C CYS A 97 -0.95 -0.14 -9.68
N ASN A 98 -0.42 -1.34 -9.89
CA ASN A 98 0.81 -1.55 -10.65
C ASN A 98 0.53 -1.69 -12.17
N SER A 99 1.59 -1.71 -12.98
CA SER A 99 1.53 -1.85 -14.44
C SER A 99 0.97 -3.20 -14.91
N GLU A 100 0.94 -4.20 -14.03
CA GLU A 100 0.40 -5.54 -14.29
C GLU A 100 -1.11 -5.64 -14.03
N GLY A 101 -1.76 -4.52 -13.68
CA GLY A 101 -3.21 -4.44 -13.45
C GLY A 101 -3.65 -4.91 -12.06
N SER A 102 -2.70 -5.12 -11.13
CA SER A 102 -2.96 -5.45 -9.73
C SER A 102 -3.05 -4.19 -8.88
N CYS A 103 -4.13 -4.05 -8.13
CA CYS A 103 -4.39 -2.89 -7.28
C CYS A 103 -4.34 -3.23 -5.79
N LEU A 104 -3.94 -2.26 -4.97
CA LEU A 104 -3.92 -2.36 -3.52
C LEU A 104 -5.36 -2.47 -2.98
N THR A 105 -5.73 -3.66 -2.52
CA THR A 105 -7.02 -3.91 -1.89
C THR A 105 -6.84 -4.45 -0.48
N GLY A 106 -7.71 -4.05 0.44
CA GLY A 106 -7.73 -4.56 1.81
C GLY A 106 -8.90 -5.51 1.99
N VAL A 107 -8.62 -6.71 2.52
CA VAL A 107 -9.64 -7.65 2.96
C VAL A 107 -9.67 -7.66 4.48
N LEU A 108 -10.80 -7.24 5.04
CA LEU A 108 -11.04 -7.32 6.48
C LEU A 108 -11.49 -8.74 6.82
N GLY A 109 -10.61 -9.48 7.50
CA GLY A 109 -10.95 -10.77 8.09
C GLY A 109 -11.77 -10.62 9.38
N LYS A 110 -11.89 -11.72 10.14
CA LYS A 110 -12.50 -11.71 11.48
C LYS A 110 -11.56 -11.16 12.58
N THR A 111 -10.38 -10.71 12.21
CA THR A 111 -9.32 -10.25 13.10
C THR A 111 -9.21 -8.73 13.08
N ASP A 112 -8.58 -8.15 14.10
CA ASP A 112 -8.33 -6.70 14.17
C ASP A 112 -7.35 -6.21 13.09
N GLN A 113 -6.65 -7.14 12.43
CA GLN A 113 -5.81 -6.91 11.26
C GLN A 113 -6.47 -7.46 10.00
N GLY A 114 -6.46 -6.65 8.93
CA GLY A 114 -6.81 -7.05 7.57
C GLY A 114 -5.58 -7.40 6.75
N VAL A 115 -5.76 -8.24 5.74
CA VAL A 115 -4.71 -8.60 4.79
C VAL A 115 -4.77 -7.65 3.61
N LEU A 116 -3.60 -7.28 3.10
CA LEU A 116 -3.50 -6.59 1.83
C LEU A 116 -3.48 -7.64 0.72
N GLU A 117 -4.41 -7.54 -0.22
CA GLU A 117 -4.54 -8.42 -1.38
C GLU A 117 -4.43 -7.60 -2.68
N SER A 118 -4.05 -8.26 -3.76
CA SER A 118 -4.14 -7.70 -5.11
C SER A 118 -5.47 -8.08 -5.74
N ALA A 119 -6.18 -7.09 -6.30
CA ALA A 119 -7.35 -7.34 -7.15
C ALA A 119 -7.13 -6.78 -8.55
N PRO A 120 -7.63 -7.45 -9.62
CA PRO A 120 -7.61 -6.90 -10.96
C PRO A 120 -8.43 -5.60 -11.03
N ARG A 121 -7.99 -4.64 -11.86
CA ARG A 121 -8.69 -3.36 -12.04
C ARG A 121 -10.18 -3.50 -12.44
N ASP A 122 -10.51 -4.47 -13.28
CA ASP A 122 -11.88 -4.72 -13.76
C ASP A 122 -12.82 -5.25 -12.66
N VAL A 123 -12.24 -5.77 -11.57
CA VAL A 123 -12.97 -6.26 -10.38
C VAL A 123 -13.30 -5.09 -9.45
N ILE A 124 -12.48 -4.04 -9.42
CA ILE A 124 -12.68 -2.85 -8.59
C ILE A 124 -13.87 -1.99 -9.04
N GLY A 125 -14.13 -1.92 -10.36
CA GLY A 125 -15.25 -1.14 -10.92
C GLY A 125 -16.63 -1.49 -10.35
N PRO A 126 -17.03 -2.78 -10.29
CA PRO A 126 -18.28 -3.20 -9.65
C PRO A 126 -18.18 -3.46 -8.12
N LEU A 127 -16.99 -3.44 -7.50
CA LEU A 127 -16.75 -3.64 -6.05
C LEU A 127 -16.48 -2.35 -5.26
N LEU A 128 -17.01 -1.21 -5.74
CA LEU A 128 -17.27 -0.09 -4.84
C LEU A 128 -18.21 -0.64 -3.75
N THR A 129 -17.78 -0.85 -2.50
CA THR A 129 -17.57 0.26 -1.58
C THR A 129 -16.51 0.07 -0.48
N ASP A 130 -16.02 -1.14 -0.19
CA ASP A 130 -15.41 -1.39 1.14
C ASP A 130 -13.98 -2.00 1.14
N SER A 131 -13.39 -2.28 -0.03
CA SER A 131 -12.13 -3.06 -0.13
C SER A 131 -10.98 -2.36 -0.86
N VAL A 132 -11.15 -1.13 -1.33
CA VAL A 132 -10.10 -0.40 -2.07
C VAL A 132 -9.38 0.56 -1.12
N ILE A 133 -8.04 0.50 -1.08
CA ILE A 133 -7.26 1.52 -0.40
C ILE A 133 -7.31 2.79 -1.21
N GLN A 134 -7.76 3.87 -0.58
CA GLN A 134 -7.81 5.20 -1.14
C GLN A 134 -6.90 6.13 -0.36
N VAL A 135 -6.39 7.13 -1.07
CA VAL A 135 -5.70 8.25 -0.47
C VAL A 135 -6.74 9.18 0.15
N TRP A 136 -6.54 9.61 1.39
CA TRP A 136 -7.26 10.75 1.97
C TRP A 136 -6.25 11.87 2.24
N GLU A 137 -6.52 13.06 1.69
CA GLU A 137 -5.72 14.28 1.90
C GLU A 137 -5.64 14.63 3.40
N THR A 138 -4.46 14.75 4.00
CA THR A 138 -3.56 15.93 4.11
C THR A 138 -4.24 17.23 4.52
N LEU A 139 -4.09 17.58 5.81
CA LEU A 139 -4.05 18.96 6.27
C LEU A 139 -2.61 19.32 6.63
#